data_AF-A0A0C3RQ87-F1
#
_entry.id   AF-A0A0C3RQ87-F1
#
_cell.length_a   1.000
_cell.length_b   1.000
_cell.length_c   1.000
_cell.angle_alpha   90.00
_cell.angle_beta   90.00
_cell.angle_gamma   90.00
#
_symmetry.space_group_name_H-M   'P 1'
#
loop_
_entity.id
_entity.type
_entity.pdbx_description
1 polymer ?
#
loop_
_entity_poly.entity_id
_entity_poly.type
_entity_poly.pdbx_seq_one_letter_code
_entity_poly.pdbx_strand_id
1 'polypeptide(L)'
;MDFMHDELRRMSSGAREGVRLQVRWAEPEHGVMLYAINTALRANVIQGCNLTWASWNYLGFSNCQTMSLKRIAQAKAKGSDTSSLESDLATEQKKLTTNIATDTKSAGKTSQGVVASSNAGSASTASSSAAASSSDAASSSAAASSSDAASSSVAASSMSAASSMSAASTVASSSAAAASSTAGAASSTPTTSTAVAQTADNFKELDYSQFQISDGVAGNAEAEANAVFVDPFANVDLSSVSSDVLTAMNNMREAAESAETDDFNPAIAAASGAAADALQVGKIKNKVLKLTGEVQVLNIKIAQAKAKGSDTSSLESDLATEQKKLTNNITTDKASAGKASQSVV
;
A
#
# COMPACT_ATOMS: atom_id res chain seq x y z
N MET A 1 -62.94 -5.64 -2.31
CA MET A 1 -61.98 -4.52 -2.44
C MET A 1 -62.46 -3.27 -1.68
N ASP A 2 -63.30 -3.43 -0.64
CA ASP A 2 -63.85 -2.30 0.15
C ASP A 2 -63.39 -2.29 1.61
N PHE A 3 -62.45 -3.16 1.99
CA PHE A 3 -61.92 -3.23 3.36
C PHE A 3 -60.59 -2.46 3.54
N MET A 4 -59.96 -2.00 2.44
CA MET A 4 -58.70 -1.24 2.51
C MET A 4 -58.86 0.29 2.37
N HIS A 5 -60.07 0.78 2.11
CA HIS A 5 -60.34 2.22 2.01
C HIS A 5 -60.75 2.88 3.34
N ASP A 6 -61.11 2.09 4.36
CA ASP A 6 -61.59 2.63 5.64
C ASP A 6 -60.45 2.83 6.68
N GLU A 7 -59.34 2.12 6.54
CA GLU A 7 -58.17 2.26 7.42
C GLU A 7 -57.37 3.55 7.14
N LEU A 8 -57.37 4.03 5.88
CA LEU A 8 -56.65 5.24 5.45
C LEU A 8 -57.35 6.54 5.83
N ARG A 9 -58.66 6.50 6.14
CA ARG A 9 -59.41 7.67 6.64
C ARG A 9 -59.26 7.85 8.15
N ARG A 10 -58.81 6.82 8.86
CA ARG A 10 -58.64 6.84 10.33
C ARG A 10 -57.31 7.46 10.80
N MET A 11 -56.34 7.64 9.91
CA MET A 11 -55.02 8.20 10.27
C MET A 11 -54.87 9.71 10.01
N SER A 12 -55.89 10.40 9.48
CA SER A 12 -55.77 11.81 9.07
C SER A 12 -56.49 12.83 9.98
N SER A 13 -57.10 12.42 11.10
CA SER A 13 -57.80 13.35 12.00
C SER A 13 -57.37 13.17 13.46
N GLY A 14 -56.35 13.92 13.89
CA GLY A 14 -55.86 13.87 15.26
C GLY A 14 -54.88 14.99 15.60
N ALA A 15 -55.21 16.23 15.26
CA ALA A 15 -54.49 17.41 15.74
C ALA A 15 -55.43 18.26 16.59
N ARG A 16 -55.18 18.28 17.91
CA ARG A 16 -55.41 19.37 18.90
C ARG A 16 -55.41 18.80 20.31
N GLU A 17 -54.38 19.12 21.10
CA GLU A 17 -54.47 19.86 22.37
C GLU A 17 -53.15 19.82 23.14
N GLY A 18 -52.80 20.95 23.74
CA GLY A 18 -51.51 21.20 24.35
C GLY A 18 -51.27 20.37 25.61
N VAL A 19 -50.06 19.81 25.72
CA VAL A 19 -49.51 19.30 26.96
C VAL A 19 -48.10 19.85 27.12
N ARG A 20 -47.87 20.53 28.25
CA ARG A 20 -46.56 21.01 28.70
C ARG A 20 -45.56 19.85 28.73
N LEU A 21 -44.46 19.98 27.99
CA LEU A 21 -43.28 19.14 28.12
C LEU A 21 -42.64 19.37 29.50
N GLN A 22 -42.90 18.48 30.45
CA GLN A 22 -41.94 18.24 31.53
C GLN A 22 -40.82 17.37 30.96
N VAL A 23 -39.62 17.94 30.86
CA VAL A 23 -38.39 17.20 30.61
C VAL A 23 -38.11 16.31 31.81
N ARG A 24 -38.45 15.02 31.70
CA ARG A 24 -37.83 13.98 32.52
C ARG A 24 -36.61 13.47 31.76
N TRP A 25 -35.45 13.61 32.39
CA TRP A 25 -34.24 12.93 31.97
C TRP A 25 -34.43 11.44 32.20
N ALA A 26 -34.61 10.69 31.12
CA ALA A 26 -34.43 9.25 31.10
C ALA A 26 -33.01 8.96 30.61
N GLU A 27 -32.27 8.16 31.37
CA GLU A 27 -30.95 7.65 31.01
C GLU A 27 -31.05 6.86 29.69
N PRO A 28 -30.18 7.11 28.69
CA PRO A 28 -30.16 6.30 27.49
C PRO A 28 -29.23 5.09 27.66
N GLU A 29 -29.78 3.91 27.39
CA GLU A 29 -29.05 2.67 27.17
C GLU A 29 -28.05 2.77 26.02
N HIS A 30 -27.04 1.89 26.08
CA HIS A 30 -25.73 1.86 25.40
C HIS A 30 -25.66 1.96 23.85
N GLY A 31 -26.74 2.31 23.15
CA GLY A 31 -26.78 2.32 21.67
C GLY A 31 -26.34 3.62 20.98
N VAL A 32 -26.31 4.77 21.67
CA VAL A 32 -26.16 6.09 21.01
C VAL A 32 -24.72 6.64 21.04
N MET A 33 -23.83 6.05 21.84
CA MET A 33 -22.42 6.48 21.96
C MET A 33 -21.62 6.33 20.65
N LEU A 34 -21.88 5.31 19.82
CA LEU A 34 -21.11 5.11 18.58
C LEU A 34 -21.40 6.17 17.51
N TYR A 35 -22.62 6.72 17.47
CA TYR A 35 -22.98 7.75 16.48
C TYR A 35 -22.42 9.13 16.88
N ALA A 36 -22.39 9.43 18.18
CA ALA A 36 -21.82 10.67 18.70
C ALA A 36 -20.29 10.72 18.54
N ILE A 37 -19.58 9.60 18.74
CA ILE A 37 -18.12 9.53 18.55
C ILE A 37 -17.75 9.68 17.07
N ASN A 38 -18.48 9.03 16.15
CA ASN A 38 -18.21 9.12 14.71
C ASN A 38 -18.51 10.53 14.14
N THR A 39 -19.53 11.20 14.69
CA THR A 39 -19.87 12.58 14.31
C THR A 39 -18.88 13.59 14.90
N ALA A 40 -18.42 13.41 16.14
CA ALA A 40 -17.41 14.26 16.78
C ALA A 40 -16.01 14.12 16.14
N LEU A 41 -15.64 12.92 15.66
CA LEU A 41 -14.40 12.72 14.90
C LEU A 41 -14.44 13.41 13.53
N ARG A 42 -15.62 13.46 12.88
CA ARG A 42 -15.77 14.12 11.56
C ARG A 42 -15.85 15.64 11.66
N ALA A 43 -16.42 16.18 12.73
CA ALA A 43 -16.57 17.63 12.91
C ALA A 43 -15.25 18.37 13.21
N ASN A 44 -14.28 17.72 13.88
CA ASN A 44 -13.00 18.34 14.24
C ASN A 44 -11.92 18.26 13.14
N VAL A 45 -12.15 17.52 12.05
CA VAL A 45 -11.13 17.29 11.00
C VAL A 45 -11.25 18.27 9.82
N ILE A 46 -12.29 19.12 9.75
CA ILE A 46 -12.58 19.97 8.58
C ILE A 46 -12.27 21.47 8.79
N GLN A 47 -11.65 21.89 9.91
CA GLN A 47 -11.15 23.26 10.04
C GLN A 47 -9.62 23.33 10.05
N GLY A 48 -9.07 23.43 8.84
CA GLY A 48 -7.81 24.14 8.57
C GLY A 48 -6.53 23.34 8.73
N CYS A 49 -6.25 22.38 7.85
CA CYS A 49 -4.90 21.85 7.67
C CYS A 49 -4.55 21.69 6.17
N ASN A 50 -3.45 22.32 5.78
CA ASN A 50 -2.80 22.22 4.48
C ASN A 50 -2.23 20.80 4.32
N LEU A 51 -2.70 20.06 3.31
CA LEU A 51 -2.44 18.62 3.16
C LEU A 51 -1.03 18.39 2.62
N THR A 52 -0.16 17.80 3.44
CA THR A 52 1.12 17.21 3.03
C THR A 52 1.11 15.69 3.22
N TRP A 53 2.20 15.04 2.79
CA TRP A 53 2.48 13.59 2.67
C TRP A 53 1.92 12.65 3.77
N ALA A 54 1.60 13.16 4.97
CA ALA A 54 0.97 12.41 6.06
C ALA A 54 -0.46 11.92 5.75
N SER A 55 -1.19 12.56 4.82
CA SER A 55 -2.59 12.23 4.53
C SER A 55 -2.79 10.91 3.77
N TRP A 56 -1.78 10.45 3.02
CA TRP A 56 -1.89 9.21 2.24
C TRP A 56 -1.72 7.95 3.09
N ASN A 57 -0.85 7.96 4.11
CA ASN A 57 -0.75 6.87 5.08
C ASN A 57 -2.00 6.76 5.98
N TYR A 58 -2.66 7.89 6.27
CA TYR A 58 -3.84 7.92 7.13
C TYR A 58 -5.08 7.30 6.45
N LEU A 59 -5.23 7.48 5.13
CA LEU A 59 -6.36 6.91 4.37
C LEU A 59 -6.26 5.39 4.19
N GLY A 60 -5.06 4.87 3.94
CA GLY A 60 -4.82 3.42 3.87
C GLY A 60 -5.08 2.71 5.20
N PHE A 61 -4.73 3.34 6.32
CA PHE A 61 -4.91 2.79 7.65
C PHE A 61 -6.39 2.85 8.11
N SER A 62 -7.11 3.92 7.77
CA SER A 62 -8.54 4.08 8.07
C SER A 62 -9.42 2.99 7.43
N ASN A 63 -9.09 2.59 6.20
CA ASN A 63 -9.78 1.48 5.53
C ASN A 63 -9.50 0.12 6.19
N CYS A 64 -8.28 -0.09 6.71
CA CYS A 64 -7.91 -1.33 7.40
C CYS A 64 -8.67 -1.49 8.73
N GLN A 65 -8.76 -0.44 9.56
CA GLN A 65 -9.54 -0.47 10.81
C GLN A 65 -11.04 -0.69 10.56
N THR A 66 -11.58 -0.06 9.50
CA THR A 66 -13.00 -0.19 9.15
C THR A 66 -13.35 -1.64 8.76
N MET A 67 -12.44 -2.34 8.08
CA MET A 67 -12.64 -3.75 7.70
C MET A 67 -12.55 -4.69 8.90
N SER A 68 -11.60 -4.50 9.81
CA SER A 68 -11.48 -5.31 11.02
C SER A 68 -12.70 -5.15 11.94
N LEU A 69 -13.22 -3.93 12.10
CA LEU A 69 -14.44 -3.67 12.88
C LEU A 69 -15.68 -4.33 12.26
N LYS A 70 -15.81 -4.32 10.92
CA LYS A 70 -16.89 -5.04 10.22
C LYS A 70 -16.80 -6.55 10.43
N ARG A 71 -15.60 -7.15 10.39
CA ARG A 71 -15.41 -8.58 10.65
C ARG A 71 -15.77 -8.97 12.08
N ILE A 72 -15.37 -8.16 13.08
CA ILE A 72 -15.76 -8.37 14.48
C ILE A 72 -17.28 -8.27 14.65
N ALA A 73 -17.92 -7.26 14.04
CA ALA A 73 -19.38 -7.10 14.12
C ALA A 73 -20.13 -8.27 13.48
N GLN A 74 -19.67 -8.77 12.31
CA GLN A 74 -20.25 -9.94 11.65
C GLN A 74 -20.04 -11.22 12.45
N ALA A 75 -18.87 -11.42 13.07
CA ALA A 75 -18.59 -12.57 13.91
C ALA A 75 -19.46 -12.57 15.18
N LYS A 76 -19.63 -11.39 15.82
CA LYS A 76 -20.56 -11.22 16.96
C LYS A 76 -22.01 -11.49 16.59
N ALA A 77 -22.46 -11.01 15.44
CA ALA A 77 -23.82 -11.28 14.94
C ALA A 77 -24.08 -12.78 14.71
N LYS A 78 -23.04 -13.57 14.46
CA LYS A 78 -23.11 -15.02 14.29
C LYS A 78 -22.86 -15.80 15.60
N GLY A 79 -22.68 -15.13 16.74
CA GLY A 79 -22.37 -15.76 18.02
C GLY A 79 -21.00 -16.44 18.06
N SER A 80 -20.08 -16.06 17.16
CA SER A 80 -18.71 -16.60 17.13
C SER A 80 -17.84 -15.92 18.19
N ASP A 81 -16.85 -16.64 18.73
CA ASP A 81 -15.84 -16.06 19.61
C ASP A 81 -14.97 -15.07 18.83
N THR A 82 -14.92 -13.82 19.31
CA THR A 82 -14.13 -12.74 18.71
C THR A 82 -12.88 -12.40 19.49
N SER A 83 -12.56 -13.14 20.56
CA SER A 83 -11.44 -12.86 21.46
C SER A 83 -10.11 -12.66 20.73
N SER A 84 -9.79 -13.52 19.76
CA SER A 84 -8.58 -13.38 18.94
C SER A 84 -8.59 -12.12 18.08
N LEU A 85 -9.70 -11.83 17.40
CA LEU A 85 -9.83 -10.64 16.53
C LEU A 85 -9.76 -9.33 17.33
N GLU A 86 -10.32 -9.33 18.53
CA GLU A 86 -10.26 -8.19 19.45
C GLU A 86 -8.84 -7.97 19.99
N SER A 87 -8.11 -9.04 20.30
CA SER A 87 -6.71 -8.99 20.72
C SER A 87 -5.77 -8.48 19.62
N ASP A 88 -5.98 -8.93 18.39
CA ASP A 88 -5.22 -8.46 17.23
C ASP A 88 -5.48 -6.98 16.96
N LEU A 89 -6.75 -6.56 17.02
CA LEU A 89 -7.12 -5.15 16.85
C LEU A 89 -6.48 -4.26 17.94
N ALA A 90 -6.47 -4.71 19.20
CA ALA A 90 -5.83 -4.00 20.30
C ALA A 90 -4.30 -3.88 20.09
N THR A 91 -3.67 -4.95 19.60
CA THR A 91 -2.23 -4.97 19.29
C THR A 91 -1.90 -3.97 18.18
N GLU A 92 -2.68 -3.94 17.10
CA GLU A 92 -2.48 -3.00 15.99
C GLU A 92 -2.77 -1.54 16.40
N GLN A 93 -3.80 -1.30 17.23
CA GLN A 93 -4.05 0.03 17.81
C GLN A 93 -2.89 0.52 18.68
N LYS A 94 -2.26 -0.38 19.44
CA LYS A 94 -1.09 -0.06 20.25
C LYS A 94 0.10 0.33 19.36
N LYS A 95 0.39 -0.44 18.31
CA LYS A 95 1.45 -0.11 17.32
C LYS A 95 1.22 1.24 16.68
N LEU A 96 -0.01 1.53 16.25
CA LEU A 96 -0.37 2.83 15.67
C LEU A 96 -0.13 3.96 16.66
N THR A 97 -0.58 3.80 17.90
CA THR A 97 -0.40 4.80 18.95
C THR A 97 1.09 5.08 19.19
N THR A 98 1.93 4.03 19.21
CA THR A 98 3.38 4.16 19.32
C THR A 98 3.99 4.88 18.12
N ASN A 99 3.57 4.57 16.89
CA ASN A 99 4.07 5.22 15.69
C ASN A 99 3.68 6.71 15.64
N ILE A 100 2.41 7.03 15.91
CA ILE A 100 1.93 8.43 15.99
C ILE A 100 2.71 9.21 17.06
N ALA A 101 2.95 8.62 18.23
CA ALA A 101 3.73 9.25 19.28
C ALA A 101 5.19 9.48 18.86
N THR A 102 5.77 8.55 18.09
CA THR A 102 7.15 8.65 17.57
C THR A 102 7.26 9.74 16.50
N ASP A 103 6.31 9.79 15.57
CA ASP A 103 6.23 10.82 14.53
C ASP A 103 5.99 12.19 15.13
N THR A 104 5.08 12.30 16.09
CA THR A 104 4.81 13.56 16.81
C THR A 104 6.06 14.06 17.54
N LYS A 105 6.83 13.15 18.18
CA LYS A 105 8.12 13.49 18.80
C LYS A 105 9.22 13.84 17.80
N SER A 106 9.08 13.43 16.55
CA SER A 106 10.04 13.66 15.47
C SER A 106 9.67 14.85 14.59
N ALA A 107 8.44 15.36 14.70
CA ALA A 107 7.98 16.54 13.99
C ALA A 107 8.89 17.74 14.28
N GLY A 108 9.35 18.40 13.21
CA GLY A 108 10.25 19.54 13.29
C GLY A 108 11.74 19.19 13.42
N LYS A 109 12.10 17.90 13.56
CA LYS A 109 13.50 17.48 13.47
C LYS A 109 13.90 17.38 12.00
N THR A 110 15.02 17.98 11.64
CA THR A 110 15.65 17.77 10.33
C THR A 110 16.00 16.28 10.20
N SER A 111 15.52 15.64 9.13
CA SER A 111 15.89 14.26 8.82
C SER A 111 17.40 14.17 8.69
N GLN A 112 18.06 13.48 9.62
CA GLN A 112 19.47 13.17 9.47
C GLN A 112 19.57 12.10 8.40
N GLY A 113 20.00 12.49 7.19
CA GLY A 113 20.37 11.54 6.17
C GLY A 113 21.37 10.57 6.75
N VAL A 114 21.14 9.26 6.58
CA VAL A 114 22.09 8.23 6.97
C VAL A 114 23.35 8.47 6.13
N VAL A 115 24.35 9.11 6.73
CA VAL A 115 25.65 9.26 6.10
C VAL A 115 26.28 7.88 6.15
N ALA A 116 26.34 7.20 5.01
CA ALA A 116 27.05 5.94 4.88
C ALA A 116 28.52 6.18 5.26
N SER A 117 28.90 5.79 6.47
CA SER A 117 30.29 5.85 6.91
C SER A 117 31.09 4.84 6.11
N SER A 118 31.80 5.32 5.10
CA SER A 118 32.81 4.56 4.37
C SER A 118 33.97 4.25 5.32
N ASN A 119 33.86 3.12 6.03
CA ASN A 119 34.93 2.58 6.86
C ASN A 119 36.01 2.00 5.94
N ALA A 120 36.91 2.86 5.45
CA ALA A 120 38.13 2.46 4.79
C ALA A 120 39.10 1.86 5.82
N GLY A 121 39.09 0.54 5.95
CA GLY A 121 40.03 -0.21 6.78
C GLY A 121 41.41 -0.27 6.12
N SER A 122 42.38 0.45 6.69
CA SER A 122 43.81 0.24 6.48
C SER A 122 44.24 -1.11 7.04
N ALA A 123 45.03 -1.83 6.23
CA ALA A 123 45.70 -3.07 6.60
C ALA A 123 46.83 -2.82 7.61
N SER A 124 46.91 -3.65 8.64
CA SER A 124 48.15 -3.87 9.41
C SER A 124 48.32 -5.35 9.72
N THR A 125 49.47 -5.86 9.28
CA THR A 125 49.95 -7.22 9.40
C THR A 125 50.66 -7.46 10.75
N ALA A 126 50.55 -8.71 11.22
CA ALA A 126 51.54 -9.50 11.98
C ALA A 126 51.35 -9.77 13.49
N SER A 127 51.20 -11.08 13.75
CA SER A 127 51.93 -11.93 14.72
C SER A 127 51.54 -12.02 16.20
N SER A 128 50.79 -13.09 16.48
CA SER A 128 51.09 -14.24 17.36
C SER A 128 51.74 -14.03 18.75
N SER A 129 51.05 -14.48 19.80
CA SER A 129 51.53 -15.57 20.70
C SER A 129 50.45 -16.04 21.67
N ALA A 130 50.48 -17.34 21.95
CA ALA A 130 49.57 -18.14 22.77
C ALA A 130 49.58 -17.85 24.28
N ALA A 131 48.49 -18.22 24.97
CA ALA A 131 48.49 -18.98 26.23
C ALA A 131 47.05 -19.34 26.65
N ALA A 132 46.95 -20.45 27.38
CA ALA A 132 45.76 -21.27 27.60
C ALA A 132 45.05 -21.01 28.95
N SER A 133 43.91 -21.71 29.10
CA SER A 133 43.27 -22.17 30.37
C SER A 133 42.45 -21.13 31.14
N SER A 134 41.39 -21.42 31.87
CA SER A 134 40.42 -22.53 32.01
C SER A 134 39.43 -22.10 33.11
N SER A 135 38.27 -22.78 33.15
CA SER A 135 37.37 -23.02 34.30
C SER A 135 36.60 -21.86 34.96
N ASP A 136 35.27 -22.01 34.88
CA ASP A 136 34.28 -22.04 35.97
C ASP A 136 34.24 -20.90 37.00
N ALA A 137 33.07 -20.25 37.12
CA ALA A 137 32.23 -20.38 38.31
C ALA A 137 30.96 -19.51 38.21
N ALA A 138 29.91 -20.04 38.82
CA ALA A 138 28.56 -19.54 38.86
C ALA A 138 28.33 -18.36 39.84
N SER A 139 27.09 -17.90 39.79
CA SER A 139 26.27 -17.42 40.92
C SER A 139 26.11 -15.91 41.13
N SER A 140 24.90 -15.48 40.75
CA SER A 140 23.89 -14.85 41.61
C SER A 140 24.17 -13.48 42.24
N SER A 141 23.18 -12.60 42.07
CA SER A 141 22.28 -12.09 43.12
C SER A 141 22.02 -10.59 42.98
N ALA A 142 20.72 -10.25 43.11
CA ALA A 142 20.16 -9.10 43.82
C ALA A 142 20.63 -7.67 43.45
N ALA A 143 19.89 -6.59 43.67
CA ALA A 143 18.50 -6.26 43.87
C ALA A 143 18.51 -4.72 44.02
N ALA A 144 17.35 -4.10 43.79
CA ALA A 144 16.87 -2.90 44.48
C ALA A 144 17.49 -1.50 44.20
N SER A 145 16.55 -0.62 43.81
CA SER A 145 16.36 0.77 44.31
C SER A 145 17.42 1.80 43.90
N SER A 146 17.17 3.09 43.72
CA SER A 146 16.18 4.06 44.18
C SER A 146 16.33 5.30 43.27
N SER A 147 15.25 5.91 42.79
CA SER A 147 14.65 7.14 43.31
C SER A 147 15.40 8.46 43.04
N ASP A 148 14.59 9.45 42.64
CA ASP A 148 14.71 10.88 42.90
C ASP A 148 15.67 11.76 42.08
N ALA A 149 15.02 12.69 41.36
CA ALA A 149 15.08 14.14 41.60
C ALA A 149 15.57 15.04 40.45
N ALA A 150 14.76 16.09 40.28
CA ALA A 150 15.13 17.49 40.01
C ALA A 150 15.41 17.94 38.57
N SER A 151 14.36 18.52 37.99
CA SER A 151 14.23 19.95 37.63
C SER A 151 15.49 20.77 37.30
N SER A 152 15.49 21.33 36.08
CA SER A 152 15.90 22.71 35.76
C SER A 152 15.18 23.11 34.46
N SER A 153 14.15 23.96 34.46
CA SER A 153 14.12 25.42 34.65
C SER A 153 14.90 26.23 33.59
N VAL A 154 14.12 27.09 32.92
CA VAL A 154 14.43 28.39 32.30
C VAL A 154 15.39 28.45 31.10
N ALA A 155 14.85 28.86 29.94
CA ALA A 155 15.01 30.24 29.47
C ALA A 155 14.32 30.44 28.11
N ALA A 156 13.34 31.34 28.11
CA ALA A 156 12.77 31.92 26.91
C ALA A 156 13.79 32.86 26.25
N SER A 157 13.80 32.91 24.92
CA SER A 157 14.36 34.03 24.17
C SER A 157 13.57 34.20 22.88
N SER A 158 12.61 35.12 22.97
CA SER A 158 11.92 35.77 21.86
C SER A 158 12.86 36.73 21.16
N MET A 159 12.96 36.67 19.83
CA MET A 159 13.32 37.83 19.01
C MET A 159 12.45 37.87 17.76
N SER A 160 11.52 38.82 17.78
CA SER A 160 10.83 39.38 16.64
C SER A 160 11.79 40.26 15.84
N ALA A 161 11.73 40.22 14.51
CA ALA A 161 11.73 41.43 13.67
C ALA A 161 11.58 41.04 12.20
N ALA A 162 10.50 41.53 11.61
CA ALA A 162 10.30 41.63 10.17
C ALA A 162 11.28 42.63 9.55
N SER A 163 11.62 42.46 8.26
CA SER A 163 11.75 43.56 7.30
C SER A 163 11.83 43.00 5.87
N SER A 164 10.81 43.34 5.10
CA SER A 164 10.73 43.33 3.65
C SER A 164 11.72 44.30 3.01
N MET A 165 12.37 43.94 1.89
CA MET A 165 12.62 44.86 0.77
C MET A 165 12.80 44.10 -0.55
N SER A 166 11.96 44.46 -1.52
CA SER A 166 12.10 44.18 -2.95
C SER A 166 13.26 44.97 -3.54
N ALA A 167 14.00 44.39 -4.47
CA ALA A 167 14.53 45.11 -5.63
C ALA A 167 14.96 44.12 -6.73
N ALA A 168 14.36 44.30 -7.90
CA ALA A 168 14.81 43.73 -9.15
C ALA A 168 16.13 44.37 -9.59
N SER A 169 17.01 43.58 -10.21
CA SER A 169 17.93 44.10 -11.24
C SER A 169 18.39 42.98 -12.17
N THR A 170 17.98 43.13 -13.41
CA THR A 170 18.54 42.57 -14.64
C THR A 170 20.02 42.92 -14.79
N VAL A 171 20.87 41.93 -15.04
CA VAL A 171 22.11 42.11 -15.81
C VAL A 171 22.39 40.88 -16.68
N ALA A 172 23.01 41.18 -17.82
CA ALA A 172 23.01 40.42 -19.05
C ALA A 172 24.01 39.27 -19.12
N SER A 173 23.72 38.41 -20.09
CA SER A 173 24.55 37.48 -20.85
C SER A 173 26.07 37.65 -20.79
N SER A 174 26.75 36.53 -20.57
CA SER A 174 28.04 36.24 -21.17
C SER A 174 28.06 34.79 -21.67
N SER A 175 28.08 34.67 -22.99
CA SER A 175 28.26 33.45 -23.76
C SER A 175 29.69 32.94 -23.62
N ALA A 176 29.86 31.69 -23.19
CA ALA A 176 31.10 30.94 -23.35
C ALA A 176 30.81 29.61 -24.05
N ALA A 177 31.49 29.43 -25.17
CA ALA A 177 31.33 28.35 -26.12
C ALA A 177 32.15 27.10 -25.74
N ALA A 178 31.67 25.97 -26.26
CA ALA A 178 32.40 24.81 -26.73
C ALA A 178 33.08 23.85 -25.73
N ALA A 179 32.50 22.65 -25.62
CA ALA A 179 33.20 21.40 -25.99
C ALA A 179 32.14 20.32 -26.29
N SER A 180 31.95 20.03 -27.57
CA SER A 180 31.06 18.98 -28.05
C SER A 180 31.84 17.67 -28.12
N SER A 181 31.60 16.76 -27.17
CA SER A 181 32.01 15.36 -27.25
C SER A 181 30.81 14.55 -27.71
N THR A 182 30.72 14.33 -29.02
CA THR A 182 29.78 13.41 -29.66
C THR A 182 30.18 11.97 -29.31
N ALA A 183 29.81 11.52 -28.11
CA ALA A 183 29.74 10.10 -27.80
C ALA A 183 28.56 9.52 -28.58
N GLY A 184 28.86 8.64 -29.55
CA GLY A 184 27.86 7.92 -30.32
C GLY A 184 26.98 7.10 -29.40
N ALA A 185 25.78 7.61 -29.11
CA ALA A 185 24.71 6.84 -28.54
C ALA A 185 24.31 5.80 -29.59
N ALA A 186 24.75 4.56 -29.38
CA ALA A 186 24.12 3.41 -30.02
C ALA A 186 22.64 3.47 -29.61
N SER A 187 21.80 3.90 -30.55
CA SER A 187 20.35 3.83 -30.42
C SER A 187 20.00 2.34 -30.46
N SER A 188 20.04 1.70 -29.30
CA SER A 188 19.29 0.48 -29.05
C SER A 188 17.82 0.89 -29.13
N THR A 189 17.26 0.80 -30.33
CA THR A 189 15.81 0.85 -30.52
C THR A 189 15.19 -0.13 -29.54
N PRO A 190 14.37 0.31 -28.57
CA PRO A 190 13.69 -0.61 -27.69
C PRO A 190 12.79 -1.45 -28.59
N THR A 191 13.13 -2.73 -28.75
CA THR A 191 12.21 -3.73 -29.28
C THR A 191 11.12 -3.90 -28.23
N THR A 192 10.13 -3.00 -28.26
CA THR A 192 8.90 -3.17 -27.50
C THR A 192 8.24 -4.43 -28.03
N SER A 193 8.33 -5.53 -27.28
CA SER A 193 7.62 -6.76 -27.58
C SER A 193 6.15 -6.40 -27.71
N THR A 194 5.65 -6.33 -28.94
CA THR A 194 4.27 -5.93 -29.20
C THR A 194 3.43 -7.16 -28.91
N ALA A 195 2.90 -7.23 -27.68
CA ALA A 195 2.03 -8.31 -27.26
C ALA A 195 0.92 -8.51 -28.31
N VAL A 196 0.73 -9.77 -28.74
CA VAL A 196 -0.28 -10.12 -29.72
C VAL A 196 -1.65 -9.73 -29.16
N ALA A 197 -2.37 -8.85 -29.85
CA ALA A 197 -3.70 -8.43 -29.42
C ALA A 197 -4.65 -9.65 -29.37
N GLN A 198 -5.16 -9.97 -28.17
CA GLN A 198 -6.11 -11.06 -27.94
C GLN A 198 -7.50 -10.52 -27.62
N THR A 199 -8.52 -11.31 -27.92
CA THR A 199 -9.90 -11.19 -27.44
C THR A 199 -10.25 -12.48 -26.69
N ALA A 200 -11.34 -12.48 -25.92
CA ALA A 200 -11.75 -13.69 -25.21
C ALA A 200 -11.96 -14.90 -26.13
N ASP A 201 -12.44 -14.68 -27.36
CA ASP A 201 -12.72 -15.74 -28.35
C ASP A 201 -11.45 -16.37 -28.94
N ASN A 202 -10.33 -15.65 -28.96
CA ASN A 202 -9.06 -16.13 -29.52
C ASN A 202 -7.92 -16.20 -28.49
N PHE A 203 -8.26 -16.07 -27.21
CA PHE A 203 -7.28 -16.06 -26.13
C PHE A 203 -6.60 -17.41 -26.07
N LYS A 204 -5.28 -17.40 -26.26
CA LYS A 204 -4.42 -18.56 -26.23
C LYS A 204 -3.21 -18.28 -25.37
N GLU A 205 -2.61 -19.36 -24.90
CA GLU A 205 -1.34 -19.32 -24.20
C GLU A 205 -0.25 -18.74 -25.12
N LEU A 206 0.59 -17.89 -24.54
CA LEU A 206 1.75 -17.29 -25.20
C LEU A 206 2.99 -17.62 -24.37
N ASP A 207 4.13 -17.80 -25.04
CA ASP A 207 5.43 -17.89 -24.36
C ASP A 207 5.73 -16.57 -23.64
N TYR A 208 6.46 -16.64 -22.52
CA TYR A 208 6.78 -15.46 -21.70
C TYR A 208 7.38 -14.30 -22.51
N SER A 209 8.30 -14.57 -23.43
CA SER A 209 8.92 -13.55 -24.30
C SER A 209 7.94 -12.79 -25.19
N GLN A 210 6.75 -13.36 -25.45
CA GLN A 210 5.72 -12.79 -26.32
C GLN A 210 4.72 -11.90 -25.57
N PHE A 211 4.65 -11.96 -24.24
CA PHE A 211 3.69 -11.16 -23.46
C PHE A 211 4.31 -10.41 -22.27
N GLN A 212 5.59 -10.60 -21.97
CA GLN A 212 6.29 -9.85 -20.93
C GLN A 212 6.24 -8.34 -21.19
N ILE A 213 6.28 -7.56 -20.10
CA ILE A 213 6.19 -6.08 -20.12
C ILE A 213 7.37 -5.40 -19.42
N SER A 214 8.46 -6.13 -19.17
CA SER A 214 9.58 -5.69 -18.33
C SER A 214 10.54 -4.71 -18.98
N ASP A 215 10.60 -4.65 -20.31
CA ASP A 215 11.45 -3.70 -21.03
C ASP A 215 10.88 -2.28 -21.11
N GLY A 216 11.78 -1.32 -21.39
CA GLY A 216 11.43 0.05 -21.72
C GLY A 216 11.57 1.01 -20.55
N VAL A 217 10.46 1.65 -20.18
CA VAL A 217 10.41 2.70 -19.15
C VAL A 217 9.31 2.37 -18.16
N ALA A 218 9.59 2.57 -16.87
CA ALA A 218 8.59 2.39 -15.81
C ALA A 218 7.52 3.48 -15.79
N GLY A 219 6.43 3.18 -15.08
CA GLY A 219 5.32 4.09 -14.81
C GLY A 219 4.03 3.78 -15.57
N ASN A 220 4.05 2.77 -16.45
CA ASN A 220 2.91 2.36 -17.27
C ASN A 220 2.58 0.86 -17.15
N ALA A 221 3.15 0.14 -16.19
CA ALA A 221 3.02 -1.32 -16.11
C ALA A 221 1.56 -1.78 -15.91
N GLU A 222 0.74 -0.98 -15.24
CA GLU A 222 -0.70 -1.27 -15.06
C GLU A 222 -1.42 -1.37 -16.41
N ALA A 223 -1.22 -0.39 -17.30
CA ALA A 223 -1.86 -0.37 -18.61
C ALA A 223 -1.35 -1.52 -19.49
N GLU A 224 -0.05 -1.78 -19.47
CA GLU A 224 0.57 -2.88 -20.22
C GLU A 224 0.05 -4.25 -19.74
N ALA A 225 -0.05 -4.45 -18.42
CA ALA A 225 -0.59 -5.69 -17.86
C ALA A 225 -2.09 -5.88 -18.14
N ASN A 226 -2.87 -4.79 -18.10
CA ASN A 226 -4.29 -4.82 -18.45
C ASN A 226 -4.50 -5.20 -19.92
N ALA A 227 -3.66 -4.69 -20.83
CA ALA A 227 -3.72 -5.07 -22.25
C ALA A 227 -3.51 -6.58 -22.47
N VAL A 228 -2.73 -7.25 -21.61
CA VAL A 228 -2.48 -8.70 -21.70
C VAL A 228 -3.63 -9.51 -21.09
N PHE A 229 -4.09 -9.16 -19.88
CA PHE A 229 -4.96 -10.05 -19.10
C PHE A 229 -6.39 -9.53 -18.91
N VAL A 230 -6.66 -8.24 -19.02
CA VAL A 230 -7.97 -7.64 -18.69
C VAL A 230 -8.73 -7.25 -19.95
N ASP A 231 -8.11 -6.45 -20.81
CA ASP A 231 -8.72 -5.89 -22.02
C ASP A 231 -9.27 -6.95 -22.99
N PRO A 232 -8.66 -8.14 -23.17
CA PRO A 232 -9.23 -9.20 -24.00
C PRO A 232 -10.64 -9.64 -23.57
N PHE A 233 -10.99 -9.42 -22.30
CA PHE A 233 -12.28 -9.80 -21.70
C PHE A 233 -13.22 -8.60 -21.49
N ALA A 234 -12.88 -7.43 -22.04
CA ALA A 234 -13.75 -6.27 -21.96
C ALA A 234 -15.12 -6.57 -22.60
N ASN A 235 -16.20 -6.34 -21.84
CA ASN A 235 -17.59 -6.62 -22.23
C ASN A 235 -17.91 -8.11 -22.47
N VAL A 236 -17.12 -9.01 -21.89
CA VAL A 236 -17.37 -10.45 -21.91
C VAL A 236 -18.02 -10.90 -20.61
N ASP A 237 -18.97 -11.82 -20.68
CA ASP A 237 -19.47 -12.51 -19.49
C ASP A 237 -18.38 -13.44 -18.96
N LEU A 238 -17.75 -13.05 -17.84
CA LEU A 238 -16.68 -13.84 -17.25
C LEU A 238 -17.13 -15.24 -16.80
N SER A 239 -18.43 -15.46 -16.58
CA SER A 239 -18.94 -16.79 -16.22
C SER A 239 -18.94 -17.76 -17.40
N SER A 240 -18.88 -17.27 -18.65
CA SER A 240 -18.83 -18.08 -19.87
C SER A 240 -17.41 -18.35 -20.39
N VAL A 241 -16.38 -17.81 -19.74
CA VAL A 241 -14.98 -18.07 -20.13
C VAL A 241 -14.67 -19.56 -20.02
N SER A 242 -14.08 -20.13 -21.08
CA SER A 242 -13.82 -21.57 -21.17
C SER A 242 -12.68 -22.03 -20.24
N SER A 243 -12.63 -23.32 -19.94
CA SER A 243 -11.54 -23.94 -19.18
C SER A 243 -10.18 -23.81 -19.86
N ASP A 244 -10.16 -23.81 -21.20
CA ASP A 244 -8.92 -23.73 -21.97
C ASP A 244 -8.31 -22.33 -21.87
N VAL A 245 -9.15 -21.29 -21.93
CA VAL A 245 -8.74 -19.90 -21.70
C VAL A 245 -8.25 -19.70 -20.26
N LEU A 246 -8.95 -20.28 -19.27
CA LEU A 246 -8.47 -20.25 -17.88
C LEU A 246 -7.13 -20.95 -17.73
N THR A 247 -6.91 -22.09 -18.38
CA THR A 247 -5.62 -22.81 -18.38
C THR A 247 -4.52 -21.93 -18.97
N ALA A 248 -4.77 -21.33 -20.14
CA ALA A 248 -3.82 -20.42 -20.78
C ALA A 248 -3.45 -19.23 -19.87
N MET A 249 -4.44 -18.59 -19.24
CA MET A 249 -4.18 -17.49 -18.30
C MET A 249 -3.36 -17.93 -17.08
N ASN A 250 -3.63 -19.12 -16.54
CA ASN A 250 -2.88 -19.68 -15.43
C ASN A 250 -1.42 -19.95 -15.81
N ASN A 251 -1.19 -20.59 -16.96
CA ASN A 251 0.15 -20.88 -17.45
C ASN A 251 0.94 -19.58 -17.71
N MET A 252 0.30 -18.56 -18.31
CA MET A 252 0.95 -17.27 -18.54
C MET A 252 1.30 -16.53 -17.22
N ARG A 253 0.40 -16.48 -16.22
CA ARG A 253 0.75 -15.85 -14.92
C ARG A 253 1.85 -16.63 -14.19
N GLU A 254 1.86 -17.96 -14.31
CA GLU A 254 2.88 -18.83 -13.69
C GLU A 254 4.22 -18.69 -14.41
N ALA A 255 4.25 -18.53 -15.73
CA ALA A 255 5.46 -18.21 -16.47
C ALA A 255 6.06 -16.85 -16.03
N ALA A 256 5.21 -15.85 -15.78
CA ALA A 256 5.66 -14.58 -15.20
C ALA A 256 6.18 -14.76 -13.76
N GLU A 257 5.62 -15.69 -12.98
CA GLU A 257 6.14 -16.04 -11.66
C GLU A 257 7.52 -16.70 -11.74
N SER A 258 7.69 -17.70 -12.60
CA SER A 258 8.96 -18.37 -12.85
C SER A 258 10.04 -17.38 -13.30
N ALA A 259 9.71 -16.46 -14.21
CA ALA A 259 10.66 -15.42 -14.62
C ALA A 259 11.10 -14.53 -13.43
N GLU A 260 10.22 -14.28 -12.45
CA GLU A 260 10.59 -13.56 -11.23
C GLU A 260 11.64 -14.31 -10.40
N THR A 261 11.45 -15.61 -10.20
CA THR A 261 12.30 -16.42 -9.31
C THR A 261 13.56 -16.92 -9.96
N ASP A 262 13.46 -17.36 -11.21
CA ASP A 262 14.47 -18.17 -11.90
C ASP A 262 15.36 -17.30 -12.78
N ASP A 263 14.86 -16.17 -13.27
CA ASP A 263 15.59 -15.30 -14.21
C ASP A 263 15.93 -13.93 -13.59
N PHE A 264 14.94 -13.19 -13.06
CA PHE A 264 15.17 -11.87 -12.46
C PHE A 264 16.05 -11.93 -11.22
N ASN A 265 15.81 -12.86 -10.29
CA ASN A 265 16.60 -12.91 -9.05
C ASN A 265 18.09 -13.19 -9.33
N PRO A 266 18.47 -14.19 -10.16
CA PRO A 266 19.87 -14.39 -10.51
C PRO A 266 20.47 -13.23 -11.31
N ALA A 267 19.73 -12.67 -12.28
CA ALA A 267 20.22 -11.56 -13.09
C ALA A 267 20.52 -10.31 -12.25
N ILE A 268 19.62 -9.96 -11.32
CA ILE A 268 19.82 -8.83 -10.40
C ILE A 268 21.02 -9.08 -9.48
N ALA A 269 21.18 -10.31 -8.98
CA ALA A 269 22.30 -10.67 -8.10
C ALA A 269 23.66 -10.61 -8.83
N ALA A 270 23.69 -10.88 -10.13
CA ALA A 270 24.89 -10.82 -10.96
C ALA A 270 25.23 -9.40 -11.47
N ALA A 271 24.23 -8.52 -11.56
CA ALA A 271 24.38 -7.17 -12.06
C ALA A 271 24.82 -6.18 -10.96
N SER A 272 25.30 -5.00 -11.38
CA SER A 272 25.57 -3.88 -10.48
C SER A 272 25.27 -2.54 -11.15
N GLY A 273 25.18 -1.48 -10.34
CA GLY A 273 24.92 -0.12 -10.82
C GLY A 273 23.62 -0.02 -11.62
N ALA A 274 23.66 0.77 -12.70
CA ALA A 274 22.49 1.07 -13.52
C ALA A 274 21.82 -0.18 -14.12
N ALA A 275 22.58 -1.26 -14.40
CA ALA A 275 22.00 -2.50 -14.91
C ALA A 275 21.18 -3.23 -13.84
N ALA A 276 21.68 -3.30 -12.60
CA ALA A 276 20.91 -3.86 -11.48
C ALA A 276 19.65 -3.05 -11.19
N ASP A 277 19.74 -1.71 -11.28
CA ASP A 277 18.59 -0.83 -11.12
C ASP A 277 17.54 -1.07 -12.22
N ALA A 278 17.95 -1.17 -13.49
CA ALA A 278 17.05 -1.42 -14.60
C ALA A 278 16.35 -2.79 -14.50
N LEU A 279 17.08 -3.84 -14.07
CA LEU A 279 16.53 -5.16 -13.82
C LEU A 279 15.54 -5.17 -12.64
N GLN A 280 15.80 -4.42 -11.57
CA GLN A 280 14.85 -4.28 -10.46
C GLN A 280 13.56 -3.59 -10.91
N VAL A 281 13.65 -2.56 -11.74
CA VAL A 281 12.49 -1.90 -12.33
C VAL A 281 11.72 -2.86 -13.25
N GLY A 282 12.42 -3.61 -14.11
CA GLY A 282 11.81 -4.65 -14.95
C GLY A 282 11.10 -5.74 -14.15
N LYS A 283 11.67 -6.15 -13.02
CA LYS A 283 11.05 -7.08 -12.07
C LYS A 283 9.76 -6.52 -11.47
N ILE A 284 9.72 -5.22 -11.13
CA ILE A 284 8.49 -4.57 -10.63
C ILE A 284 7.39 -4.63 -11.69
N LYS A 285 7.70 -4.33 -12.97
CA LYS A 285 6.73 -4.47 -14.07
C LYS A 285 6.24 -5.92 -14.21
N ASN A 286 7.14 -6.90 -14.12
CA ASN A 286 6.76 -8.32 -14.16
C ASN A 286 5.83 -8.72 -13.00
N LYS A 287 6.05 -8.17 -11.80
CA LYS A 287 5.14 -8.41 -10.65
C LYS A 287 3.76 -7.82 -10.89
N VAL A 288 3.66 -6.66 -11.53
CA VAL A 288 2.36 -6.09 -11.96
C VAL A 288 1.68 -7.03 -12.95
N LEU A 289 2.41 -7.51 -13.98
CA LEU A 289 1.91 -8.47 -14.96
C LEU A 289 1.34 -9.75 -14.31
N LYS A 290 2.13 -10.41 -13.46
CA LYS A 290 1.74 -11.62 -12.72
C LYS A 290 0.46 -11.41 -11.91
N LEU A 291 0.46 -10.36 -11.08
CA LEU A 291 -0.65 -10.10 -10.14
C LEU A 291 -1.92 -9.66 -10.88
N THR A 292 -1.82 -8.96 -12.00
CA THR A 292 -2.98 -8.65 -12.85
C THR A 292 -3.59 -9.93 -13.44
N GLY A 293 -2.75 -10.86 -13.94
CA GLY A 293 -3.21 -12.17 -14.41
C GLY A 293 -3.91 -12.97 -13.30
N GLU A 294 -3.34 -13.02 -12.11
CA GLU A 294 -3.92 -13.71 -10.95
C GLU A 294 -5.25 -13.11 -10.51
N VAL A 295 -5.34 -11.79 -10.40
CA VAL A 295 -6.59 -11.06 -10.08
C VAL A 295 -7.67 -11.35 -11.11
N GLN A 296 -7.35 -11.33 -12.41
CA GLN A 296 -8.34 -11.62 -13.45
C GLN A 296 -8.82 -13.08 -13.39
N VAL A 297 -7.92 -14.03 -13.17
CA VAL A 297 -8.29 -15.44 -12.96
C VAL A 297 -9.25 -15.59 -11.78
N LEU A 298 -9.00 -14.90 -10.67
CA LEU A 298 -9.89 -14.91 -9.50
C LEU A 298 -11.26 -14.31 -9.84
N ASN A 299 -11.32 -13.19 -10.57
CA ASN A 299 -12.57 -12.59 -11.04
C ASN A 299 -13.40 -13.56 -11.90
N ILE A 300 -12.75 -14.27 -12.83
CA ILE A 300 -13.40 -15.29 -13.67
C ILE A 300 -13.94 -16.43 -12.80
N LYS A 301 -13.13 -16.98 -11.89
CA LYS A 301 -13.56 -18.05 -10.96
C LYS A 301 -14.74 -17.62 -10.09
N ILE A 302 -14.73 -16.40 -9.58
CA ILE A 302 -15.84 -15.83 -8.80
C ILE A 302 -17.11 -15.73 -9.65
N ALA A 303 -17.02 -15.24 -10.89
CA ALA A 303 -18.17 -15.13 -11.78
C ALA A 303 -18.78 -16.51 -12.09
N GLN A 304 -17.94 -17.50 -12.41
CA GLN A 304 -18.37 -18.88 -12.65
C GLN A 304 -19.00 -19.52 -11.41
N ALA A 305 -18.43 -19.30 -10.22
CA ALA A 305 -18.99 -19.81 -8.97
C ALA A 305 -20.34 -19.17 -8.64
N LYS A 306 -20.48 -17.85 -8.83
CA LYS A 306 -21.75 -17.12 -8.65
C LYS A 306 -22.83 -17.62 -9.61
N ALA A 307 -22.51 -17.84 -10.88
CA ALA A 307 -23.45 -18.40 -11.85
C ALA A 307 -23.96 -19.80 -11.47
N LYS A 308 -23.15 -20.57 -10.74
CA LYS A 308 -23.49 -21.89 -10.19
C LYS A 308 -24.16 -21.85 -8.81
N GLY A 309 -24.35 -20.66 -8.22
CA GLY A 309 -24.86 -20.50 -6.85
C GLY A 309 -23.92 -21.03 -5.77
N SER A 310 -22.62 -21.12 -6.03
CA SER A 310 -21.60 -21.58 -5.08
C SER A 310 -21.11 -20.45 -4.18
N ASP A 311 -20.64 -20.79 -2.97
CA ASP A 311 -20.01 -19.82 -2.06
C ASP A 311 -18.67 -19.31 -2.65
N THR A 312 -18.49 -17.99 -2.62
CA THR A 312 -17.29 -17.31 -3.13
C THR A 312 -16.44 -16.69 -2.04
N SER A 313 -16.77 -16.89 -0.76
CA SER A 313 -16.13 -16.19 0.36
C SER A 313 -14.60 -16.35 0.39
N SER A 314 -14.07 -17.54 0.08
CA SER A 314 -12.62 -17.77 -0.01
C SER A 314 -12.01 -17.02 -1.20
N LEU A 315 -12.62 -17.15 -2.39
CA LEU A 315 -12.13 -16.50 -3.61
C LEU A 315 -12.11 -14.97 -3.47
N GLU A 316 -13.12 -14.40 -2.83
CA GLU A 316 -13.19 -12.95 -2.58
C GLU A 316 -12.14 -12.48 -1.56
N SER A 317 -11.79 -13.33 -0.58
CA SER A 317 -10.69 -13.05 0.35
C SER A 317 -9.32 -13.09 -0.34
N ASP A 318 -9.11 -14.07 -1.21
CA ASP A 318 -7.89 -14.19 -2.02
C ASP A 318 -7.78 -12.99 -2.98
N LEU A 319 -8.87 -12.65 -3.66
CA LEU A 319 -8.94 -11.48 -4.55
C LEU A 319 -8.56 -10.19 -3.81
N ALA A 320 -9.09 -9.96 -2.60
CA ALA A 320 -8.73 -8.79 -1.82
C ALA A 320 -7.24 -8.75 -1.43
N THR A 321 -6.65 -9.92 -1.17
CA THR A 321 -5.23 -10.06 -0.85
C THR A 321 -4.36 -9.75 -2.06
N GLU A 322 -4.67 -10.34 -3.22
CA GLU A 322 -3.92 -10.10 -4.45
C GLU A 322 -4.09 -8.68 -4.98
N GLN A 323 -5.29 -8.09 -4.87
CA GLN A 323 -5.53 -6.70 -5.23
C GLN A 323 -4.65 -5.73 -4.43
N LYS A 324 -4.42 -6.02 -3.14
CA LYS A 324 -3.53 -5.21 -2.30
C LYS A 324 -2.08 -5.32 -2.76
N LYS A 325 -1.60 -6.53 -3.09
CA LYS A 325 -0.26 -6.72 -3.64
C LYS A 325 -0.11 -6.01 -4.99
N LEU A 326 -1.11 -6.13 -5.87
CA LEU A 326 -1.12 -5.48 -7.18
C LEU A 326 -1.03 -3.96 -7.03
N THR A 327 -1.89 -3.37 -6.20
CA THR A 327 -1.92 -1.92 -5.92
C THR A 327 -0.56 -1.42 -5.41
N ASN A 328 0.10 -2.16 -4.52
CA ASN A 328 1.43 -1.80 -4.04
C ASN A 328 2.47 -1.79 -5.16
N ASN A 329 2.51 -2.82 -6.01
CA ASN A 329 3.50 -2.87 -7.10
C ASN A 329 3.20 -1.83 -8.20
N ILE A 330 1.92 -1.55 -8.50
CA ILE A 330 1.53 -0.44 -9.39
C ILE A 330 2.04 0.90 -8.83
N THR A 331 1.90 1.11 -7.52
CA THR A 331 2.40 2.32 -6.86
C THR A 331 3.93 2.43 -6.97
N THR A 332 4.64 1.31 -6.79
CA THR A 332 6.10 1.26 -6.96
C THR A 332 6.54 1.52 -8.41
N ASP A 333 5.83 0.97 -9.39
CA ASP A 333 6.08 1.24 -10.81
C ASP A 333 5.86 2.73 -11.15
N LYS A 334 4.74 3.32 -10.71
CA LYS A 334 4.46 4.75 -10.88
C LYS A 334 5.50 5.65 -10.20
N ALA A 335 5.97 5.27 -9.02
CA ALA A 335 7.06 5.99 -8.34
C ALA A 335 8.41 5.88 -9.08
N SER A 336 8.56 4.87 -9.93
CA SER A 336 9.73 4.62 -10.77
C SER A 336 9.59 5.24 -12.18
N ALA A 337 8.54 6.05 -12.41
CA ALA A 337 8.26 6.63 -13.71
C ALA A 337 9.49 7.33 -14.34
N GLY A 338 9.75 7.03 -15.61
CA GLY A 338 10.89 7.58 -16.34
C GLY A 338 12.22 6.83 -16.13
N LYS A 339 12.31 5.89 -15.18
CA LYS A 339 13.48 5.02 -15.03
C LYS A 339 13.48 3.95 -16.14
N ALA A 340 14.68 3.60 -16.61
CA ALA A 340 14.86 2.48 -17.52
C ALA A 340 14.45 1.17 -16.83
N SER A 341 13.80 0.29 -17.59
CA SER A 341 13.44 -1.06 -17.18
C SER A 341 13.96 -2.08 -18.18
N GLN A 342 14.38 -3.24 -17.68
CA GLN A 342 15.02 -4.28 -18.49
C GLN A 342 14.42 -5.66 -18.20
N SER A 343 14.11 -6.40 -19.27
CA SER A 343 13.74 -7.83 -19.25
C SER A 343 14.96 -8.73 -19.02
N VAL A 344 14.66 -10.00 -18.72
CA VAL A 344 15.63 -11.10 -18.58
C VAL A 344 15.58 -12.11 -19.74
N VAL A 345 14.63 -11.91 -20.66
CA VAL A 345 14.45 -12.68 -21.90
C VAL A 345 14.37 -11.78 -23.11
#